data_AF-B3SVR6-F1
#
_entry.id   AF-B3SVR6-F1
#
_cell.length_a   1.000
_cell.length_b   1.000
_cell.length_c   1.000
_cell.angle_alpha   90.00
_cell.angle_beta   90.00
_cell.angle_gamma   90.00
#
_symmetry.space_group_name_H-M   'P 1'
#
loop_
_entity.id
_entity.type
_entity.pdbx_description
1 polymer ?
#
loop_
_entity_poly.entity_id
_entity_poly.type
_entity_poly.pdbx_seq_one_letter_code
_entity_poly.pdbx_strand_id
1 'polypeptide(L)'
;YLIYASFSFMGCLQISDGSNIVNLLARDSPSVSYALTQQKYFSNYSPVIGFYIYEPIEYWNSTVQEHLKTLGHGFHKIAWIDHYFQYLKVVNISAATKTDFITVLQNSFLKKPEFQHFREDIIFSKTGDEINIIASRMYMVARTSVNTREEVVELLEGLRPLSLINSIKFIVFNPTFVFMDRYSSSIISPILTSGFSILIVLILTVFLVIHPLGNFWLILTVTSVELGVLGLM
;
A
#
# COMPACT_ATOMS: atom_id res chain seq x y z
N TYR A 1 -29.33 -32.58 8.01
CA TYR A 1 -28.53 -31.73 8.90
C TYR A 1 -27.04 -32.01 8.79
N LEU A 2 -26.54 -33.23 9.00
CA LEU A 2 -25.11 -33.54 8.90
C LEU A 2 -24.48 -33.15 7.54
N ILE A 3 -25.17 -33.41 6.43
CA ILE A 3 -24.74 -32.99 5.09
C ILE A 3 -24.54 -31.48 5.03
N TYR A 4 -25.53 -30.70 5.48
CA TYR A 4 -25.45 -29.24 5.54
C TYR A 4 -24.27 -28.77 6.39
N ALA A 5 -24.12 -29.32 7.61
CA ALA A 5 -23.02 -28.95 8.50
C ALA A 5 -21.65 -29.26 7.88
N SER A 6 -21.50 -30.40 7.19
CA SER A 6 -20.26 -30.76 6.49
C SER A 6 -19.93 -29.82 5.33
N PHE A 7 -20.92 -29.46 4.50
CA PHE A 7 -20.70 -28.52 3.39
C PHE A 7 -20.38 -27.11 3.88
N SER A 8 -21.11 -26.62 4.87
CA SER A 8 -20.85 -25.32 5.47
C SER A 8 -19.47 -25.27 6.15
N PHE A 9 -19.08 -26.32 6.87
CA PHE A 9 -17.73 -26.41 7.44
C PHE A 9 -16.64 -26.43 6.36
N MET A 10 -16.86 -27.17 5.28
CA MET A 10 -15.94 -27.19 4.15
C MET A 10 -15.80 -25.81 3.50
N GLY A 11 -16.90 -25.07 3.33
CA GLY A 11 -16.85 -23.72 2.78
C GLY A 11 -16.16 -22.72 3.71
N CYS A 12 -16.35 -22.84 5.04
CA CYS A 12 -15.59 -22.03 6.00
C CYS A 12 -14.07 -22.20 5.86
N LEU A 13 -13.59 -23.39 5.49
CA LEU A 13 -12.17 -23.66 5.25
C LEU A 13 -11.67 -23.11 3.90
N GLN A 14 -12.58 -22.80 2.97
CA GLN A 14 -12.28 -22.33 1.62
C GLN A 14 -12.49 -20.82 1.45
N ILE A 15 -12.91 -20.12 2.51
CA ILE A 15 -12.99 -18.65 2.52
C ILE A 15 -11.61 -18.10 2.19
N SER A 16 -11.50 -17.45 1.04
CA SER A 16 -10.27 -16.86 0.52
C SER A 16 -10.51 -15.42 0.11
N ASP A 17 -9.43 -14.63 0.09
CA ASP A 17 -9.43 -13.22 -0.33
C ASP A 17 -9.63 -13.07 -1.84
N GLY A 18 -10.81 -13.47 -2.32
CA GLY A 18 -11.17 -13.64 -3.74
C GLY A 18 -11.54 -12.35 -4.46
N SER A 19 -10.77 -11.29 -4.25
CA SER A 19 -11.37 -9.98 -4.21
C SER A 19 -10.66 -9.07 -5.24
N ASN A 20 -11.08 -9.13 -6.51
CA ASN A 20 -10.59 -8.18 -7.53
C ASN A 20 -11.21 -6.80 -7.28
N ILE A 21 -10.44 -5.70 -7.37
CA ILE A 21 -10.98 -4.33 -7.23
C ILE A 21 -12.06 -4.06 -8.28
N VAL A 22 -12.02 -4.76 -9.42
CA VAL A 22 -13.05 -4.73 -10.45
C VAL A 22 -14.42 -5.21 -9.93
N ASN A 23 -14.44 -6.11 -8.95
CA ASN A 23 -15.68 -6.60 -8.35
C ASN A 23 -16.38 -5.55 -7.46
N LEU A 24 -15.70 -4.46 -7.09
CA LEU A 24 -16.31 -3.31 -6.42
C LEU A 24 -17.07 -2.40 -7.38
N LEU A 25 -16.82 -2.53 -8.69
CA LEU A 25 -17.45 -1.70 -9.69
C LEU A 25 -18.84 -2.24 -10.01
N ALA A 26 -19.77 -1.34 -10.34
CA ALA A 26 -21.09 -1.72 -10.82
C ALA A 26 -20.94 -2.61 -12.07
N ARG A 27 -21.69 -3.72 -12.08
CA ARG A 27 -21.76 -4.63 -13.23
C ARG A 27 -22.17 -3.83 -14.48
N ASP A 28 -21.47 -4.08 -15.59
CA ASP A 28 -21.62 -3.39 -16.88
C ASP A 28 -21.25 -1.89 -16.92
N SER A 29 -20.52 -1.39 -15.92
CA SER A 29 -19.94 -0.04 -16.02
C SER A 29 -18.75 0.01 -16.99
N PRO A 30 -18.53 1.15 -17.70
CA PRO A 30 -17.34 1.35 -18.52
C PRO A 30 -16.03 1.12 -17.76
N SER A 31 -16.03 1.43 -16.45
CA SER A 31 -14.91 1.22 -15.54
C SER A 31 -14.44 -0.23 -15.48
N VAL A 32 -15.34 -1.20 -15.58
CA VAL A 32 -15.00 -2.64 -15.64
C VAL A 32 -14.22 -2.95 -16.90
N SER A 33 -14.67 -2.45 -18.05
CA SER A 33 -14.00 -2.65 -19.33
C SER A 33 -12.60 -2.02 -19.34
N TYR A 34 -12.47 -0.80 -18.80
CA TYR A 34 -11.17 -0.13 -18.68
C TYR A 34 -10.20 -0.89 -17.78
N ALA A 35 -10.66 -1.33 -16.60
CA ALA A 35 -9.81 -2.06 -15.66
C ALA A 35 -9.36 -3.42 -16.22
N LEU A 36 -10.26 -4.18 -16.86
CA LEU A 36 -9.91 -5.46 -17.51
C LEU A 36 -8.94 -5.26 -18.68
N THR A 37 -9.13 -4.20 -19.47
CA THR A 37 -8.23 -3.85 -20.57
C THR A 37 -6.84 -3.48 -20.05
N GLN A 38 -6.76 -2.66 -19.01
CA GLN A 38 -5.50 -2.31 -18.36
C GLN A 38 -4.78 -3.55 -17.80
N GLN A 39 -5.51 -4.43 -17.12
CA GLN A 39 -4.96 -5.67 -16.58
C GLN A 39 -4.50 -6.63 -17.68
N LYS A 40 -5.18 -6.67 -18.83
CA LYS A 40 -4.82 -7.55 -19.94
C LYS A 40 -3.56 -7.09 -20.68
N TYR A 41 -3.42 -5.78 -20.93
CA TYR A 41 -2.35 -5.26 -21.79
C TYR A 41 -1.20 -4.59 -21.03
N PHE A 42 -1.42 -4.11 -19.81
CA PHE A 42 -0.47 -3.27 -19.05
C PHE A 42 -0.21 -3.78 -17.63
N SER A 43 -0.23 -5.10 -17.40
CA SER A 43 -0.02 -5.74 -16.09
C SER A 43 1.43 -6.14 -15.78
N ASN A 44 2.36 -5.83 -16.69
CA ASN A 44 3.79 -6.16 -16.52
C ASN A 44 4.52 -5.26 -15.51
N TYR A 45 3.84 -4.23 -15.02
CA TYR A 45 4.38 -3.24 -14.10
C TYR A 45 3.39 -3.01 -12.96
N SER A 46 3.94 -2.70 -11.79
CA SER A 46 3.13 -2.24 -10.67
C SER A 46 2.48 -0.88 -11.00
N PRO A 47 1.38 -0.52 -10.31
CA PRO A 47 0.98 0.87 -10.23
C PRO A 47 2.16 1.76 -9.80
N VAL A 48 2.13 3.04 -10.19
CA VAL A 48 3.18 4.00 -9.79
C VAL A 48 3.16 4.18 -8.28
N ILE A 49 4.27 3.88 -7.62
CA ILE A 49 4.42 3.99 -6.17
C ILE A 49 5.15 5.31 -5.87
N GLY A 50 4.54 6.18 -5.07
CA GLY A 50 5.18 7.38 -4.57
C GLY A 50 5.95 7.08 -3.28
N PHE A 51 7.23 7.45 -3.28
CA PHE A 51 8.08 7.43 -2.09
C PHE A 51 8.25 8.87 -1.62
N TYR A 52 7.75 9.17 -0.43
CA TYR A 52 7.78 10.52 0.14
C TYR A 52 8.73 10.54 1.33
N ILE A 53 9.85 11.21 1.17
CA ILE A 53 10.81 11.47 2.23
C ILE A 53 10.32 12.72 2.96
N TYR A 54 9.85 12.54 4.18
CA TYR A 54 9.19 13.59 4.97
C TYR A 54 10.11 14.24 6.02
N GLU A 55 11.37 13.82 6.06
CA GLU A 55 12.39 14.43 6.93
C GLU A 55 13.51 15.06 6.09
N PRO A 56 14.15 16.14 6.59
CA PRO A 56 15.32 16.70 5.95
C PRO A 56 16.45 15.66 5.91
N ILE A 57 16.99 15.42 4.72
CA ILE A 57 18.16 14.55 4.53
C ILE A 57 19.24 15.26 3.73
N GLU A 58 20.49 14.88 4.00
CA GLU A 58 21.67 15.46 3.37
C GLU A 58 21.95 14.79 2.02
N TYR A 59 21.23 15.20 0.96
CA TYR A 59 21.39 14.61 -0.37
C TYR A 59 22.82 14.72 -0.94
N TRP A 60 23.62 15.69 -0.49
CA TRP A 60 25.02 15.86 -0.86
C TRP A 60 25.97 14.84 -0.19
N ASN A 61 25.52 14.13 0.84
CA ASN A 61 26.30 13.13 1.57
C ASN A 61 26.34 11.79 0.80
N SER A 62 27.53 11.21 0.62
CA SER A 62 27.71 9.96 -0.12
C SER A 62 26.96 8.77 0.48
N THR A 63 26.89 8.69 1.82
CA THR A 63 26.19 7.60 2.51
C THR A 63 24.68 7.65 2.25
N VAL A 64 24.10 8.86 2.26
CA VAL A 64 22.68 9.06 1.93
C VAL A 64 22.41 8.69 0.47
N GLN A 65 23.31 9.05 -0.45
CA GLN A 65 23.19 8.69 -1.85
C GLN A 65 23.25 7.17 -2.07
N GLU A 66 24.08 6.45 -1.33
CA GLU A 66 24.15 4.99 -1.40
C GLU A 66 22.85 4.36 -0.88
N HIS A 67 22.33 4.82 0.26
CA HIS A 67 21.05 4.35 0.78
C HIS A 67 19.89 4.60 -0.20
N LEU A 68 19.84 5.77 -0.85
CA LEU A 68 18.84 6.07 -1.88
C LEU A 68 18.97 5.15 -3.11
N LYS A 69 20.19 4.76 -3.48
CA LYS A 69 20.40 3.78 -4.57
C LYS A 69 19.90 2.40 -4.18
N THR A 70 20.20 1.94 -2.96
CA THR A 70 19.75 0.66 -2.45
C THR A 70 18.23 0.59 -2.33
N LEU A 71 17.59 1.67 -1.83
CA LEU A 71 16.12 1.77 -1.77
C LEU A 71 15.48 1.63 -3.15
N GLY A 72 16.13 2.18 -4.17
CA GLY A 72 15.69 2.13 -5.56
C GLY A 72 16.05 0.86 -6.32
N HIS A 73 16.73 -0.10 -5.70
CA HIS A 73 17.23 -1.28 -6.40
C HIS A 73 16.08 -2.19 -6.84
N GLY A 74 16.09 -2.60 -8.12
CA GLY A 74 15.02 -3.43 -8.70
C GLY A 74 13.79 -2.66 -9.18
N PHE A 75 13.74 -1.34 -8.96
CA PHE A 75 12.66 -0.48 -9.44
C PHE A 75 13.08 0.36 -10.65
N HIS A 76 12.14 0.61 -11.55
CA HIS A 76 12.23 1.71 -12.50
C HIS A 76 11.86 3.00 -11.79
N LYS A 77 12.78 3.97 -11.77
CA LYS A 77 12.63 5.20 -10.99
C LYS A 77 12.49 6.43 -11.86
N ILE A 78 11.62 7.33 -11.44
CA ILE A 78 11.56 8.71 -11.86
C ILE A 78 11.85 9.55 -10.61
N ALA A 79 13.11 9.92 -10.44
CA ALA A 79 13.60 10.60 -9.25
C ALA A 79 14.47 11.79 -9.63
N TRP A 80 14.12 12.98 -9.13
CA TRP A 80 14.85 14.22 -9.40
C TRP A 80 16.34 14.12 -9.08
N ILE A 81 16.69 13.36 -8.04
CA ILE A 81 18.06 13.20 -7.54
C ILE A 81 18.96 12.46 -8.54
N ASP A 82 18.44 11.44 -9.21
CA ASP A 82 19.19 10.65 -10.21
C ASP A 82 19.51 11.53 -11.43
N HIS A 83 18.50 12.29 -11.90
CA HIS A 83 18.66 13.25 -12.99
C HIS A 83 19.58 14.42 -12.61
N TYR A 84 19.51 14.88 -11.36
CA TYR A 84 20.36 15.96 -10.88
C TYR A 84 21.84 15.55 -10.85
N PHE A 85 22.17 14.35 -10.37
CA PHE A 85 23.55 13.86 -10.41
C PHE A 85 24.04 13.61 -11.83
N GLN A 86 23.18 13.14 -12.74
CA GLN A 86 23.53 13.03 -14.15
C GLN A 86 23.81 14.41 -14.75
N TYR A 87 23.01 15.41 -14.41
CA TYR A 87 23.20 16.80 -14.83
C TYR A 87 24.54 17.36 -14.34
N LEU A 88 24.87 17.17 -13.06
CA LEU A 88 26.16 17.61 -12.49
C LEU A 88 27.35 17.01 -13.24
N LYS A 89 27.28 15.73 -13.63
CA LYS A 89 28.32 15.07 -14.43
C LYS A 89 28.46 15.67 -15.82
N VAL A 90 27.34 15.98 -16.48
CA VAL A 90 27.34 16.57 -17.83
C VAL A 90 27.91 17.99 -17.83
N VAL A 91 27.58 18.79 -16.82
CA VAL A 91 28.07 20.18 -16.69
C VAL A 91 29.44 20.24 -16.01
N ASN A 92 29.97 19.11 -15.54
CA ASN A 92 31.25 18.98 -14.84
C ASN A 92 31.38 19.89 -13.60
N ILE A 93 30.31 19.96 -12.81
CA ILE A 93 30.26 20.74 -11.56
C ILE A 93 30.26 19.76 -10.38
N SER A 94 31.15 19.99 -9.41
CA SER A 94 31.13 19.29 -8.12
C SER A 94 30.26 20.06 -7.12
N ALA A 95 29.26 19.38 -6.56
CA ALA A 95 28.35 19.93 -5.55
C ALA A 95 28.51 19.17 -4.22
N ALA A 96 29.71 19.25 -3.63
CA ALA A 96 30.06 18.51 -2.42
C ALA A 96 29.50 19.14 -1.13
N THR A 97 29.23 20.44 -1.14
CA THR A 97 28.70 21.17 0.02
C THR A 97 27.19 21.40 -0.12
N LYS A 98 26.49 21.55 1.02
CA LYS A 98 25.07 21.91 1.08
C LYS A 98 24.75 23.13 0.23
N THR A 99 25.53 24.21 0.39
CA THR A 99 25.30 25.49 -0.28
C THR A 99 25.45 25.36 -1.79
N ASP A 100 26.51 24.70 -2.26
CA ASP A 100 26.74 24.51 -3.69
C ASP A 100 25.66 23.62 -4.30
N PHE A 101 25.30 22.54 -3.60
CA PHE A 101 24.25 21.62 -4.00
C PHE A 101 22.91 22.36 -4.20
N ILE A 102 22.47 23.13 -3.21
CA ILE A 102 21.17 23.82 -3.29
C ILE A 102 21.21 24.94 -4.33
N THR A 103 22.33 25.66 -4.45
CA THR A 103 22.47 26.76 -5.41
C THR A 103 22.39 26.25 -6.84
N VAL A 104 23.12 25.18 -7.17
CA VAL A 104 23.09 24.58 -8.51
C VAL A 104 21.74 23.95 -8.80
N LEU A 105 21.12 23.29 -7.81
CA LEU A 105 19.79 22.71 -7.92
C LEU A 105 18.74 23.77 -8.29
N GLN A 106 18.66 24.87 -7.54
CA GLN A 106 17.64 25.90 -7.75
C GLN A 106 17.91 26.82 -8.92
N ASN A 107 19.17 27.24 -9.10
CA ASN A 107 19.51 28.29 -10.05
C ASN A 107 19.93 27.77 -11.42
N SER A 108 20.27 26.49 -11.53
CA SER A 108 20.71 25.87 -12.78
C SER A 108 19.78 24.74 -13.20
N PHE A 109 19.70 23.67 -12.41
CA PHE A 109 18.96 22.46 -12.78
C PHE A 109 17.45 22.73 -12.94
N LEU A 110 16.79 23.23 -11.89
CA LEU A 110 15.33 23.46 -11.89
C LEU A 110 14.88 24.62 -12.80
N LYS A 111 15.80 25.41 -13.35
CA LYS A 111 15.48 26.45 -14.35
C LYS A 111 15.46 25.91 -15.78
N LYS A 112 16.05 24.75 -16.04
CA LYS A 112 16.00 24.14 -17.37
C LYS A 112 14.59 23.61 -17.64
N PRO A 113 14.01 23.86 -18.83
CA PRO A 113 12.68 23.38 -19.18
C PRO A 113 12.52 21.86 -19.01
N GLU A 114 13.58 21.11 -19.32
CA GLU A 114 13.63 19.65 -19.21
C GLU A 114 13.43 19.14 -17.77
N PHE A 115 13.90 19.88 -16.77
CA PHE A 115 13.91 19.45 -15.36
C PHE A 115 12.94 20.24 -14.48
N GLN A 116 12.23 21.22 -15.05
CA GLN A 116 11.34 22.11 -14.31
C GLN A 116 10.22 21.35 -13.57
N HIS A 117 9.76 20.23 -14.12
CA HIS A 117 8.72 19.39 -13.52
C HIS A 117 9.12 18.82 -12.15
N PHE A 118 10.41 18.59 -11.90
CA PHE A 118 10.92 18.13 -10.60
C PHE A 118 10.82 19.17 -9.49
N ARG A 119 10.52 20.44 -9.82
CA ARG A 119 10.33 21.49 -8.80
C ARG A 119 9.19 21.13 -7.83
N GLU A 120 8.14 20.48 -8.33
CA GLU A 120 6.99 20.04 -7.52
C GLU A 120 7.30 18.80 -6.69
N ASP A 121 8.44 18.15 -6.93
CA ASP A 121 8.87 16.96 -6.20
C ASP A 121 9.79 17.30 -5.00
N ILE A 122 10.16 18.57 -4.82
CA ILE A 122 11.10 19.02 -3.79
C ILE A 122 10.49 20.18 -3.00
N ILE A 123 10.37 20.01 -1.69
CA ILE A 123 9.85 21.05 -0.79
C ILE A 123 11.04 21.75 -0.14
N PHE A 124 11.18 23.04 -0.47
CA PHE A 124 12.18 23.92 0.12
C PHE A 124 11.59 24.71 1.29
N SER A 125 12.38 24.88 2.35
CA SER A 125 12.12 25.82 3.43
C SER A 125 13.23 26.85 3.48
N LYS A 126 12.87 28.10 3.77
CA LYS A 126 13.83 29.20 3.97
C LYS A 126 13.76 29.61 5.44
N THR A 127 14.87 29.49 6.15
CA THR A 127 15.01 29.92 7.54
C THR A 127 16.14 30.95 7.60
N GLY A 128 15.77 32.24 7.68
CA GLY A 128 16.72 33.33 7.48
C GLY A 128 17.27 33.32 6.05
N ASP A 129 18.60 33.29 5.91
CA ASP A 129 19.29 33.18 4.61
C ASP A 129 19.60 31.74 4.19
N GLU A 130 19.36 30.76 5.07
CA GLU A 130 19.57 29.35 4.72
C GLU A 130 18.35 28.75 4.02
N ILE A 131 18.62 28.07 2.91
CA ILE A 131 17.64 27.25 2.20
C ILE A 131 17.89 25.80 2.56
N ASN A 132 16.82 25.08 2.91
CA ASN A 132 16.84 23.68 3.31
C ASN A 132 15.84 22.88 2.47
N ILE A 133 16.17 21.63 2.17
CA ILE A 133 15.20 20.67 1.61
C ILE A 133 14.55 19.96 2.79
N ILE A 134 13.26 20.23 3.02
CA ILE A 134 12.54 19.68 4.18
C ILE A 134 11.84 18.36 3.88
N ALA A 135 11.43 18.17 2.63
CA ALA A 135 10.82 16.95 2.15
C ALA A 135 11.05 16.82 0.65
N SER A 136 11.02 15.60 0.15
CA SER A 136 10.99 15.36 -1.30
C SER A 136 10.21 14.09 -1.61
N ARG A 137 9.85 13.91 -2.88
CA ARG A 137 9.22 12.70 -3.37
C ARG A 137 9.93 12.16 -4.59
N MET A 138 9.76 10.86 -4.81
CA MET A 138 10.19 10.17 -6.02
C MET A 138 9.15 9.11 -6.39
N TYR A 139 9.07 8.81 -7.68
CA TYR A 139 8.14 7.81 -8.19
C TYR A 139 8.91 6.57 -8.63
N MET A 140 8.38 5.41 -8.28
CA MET A 140 8.98 4.13 -8.62
C MET A 140 7.92 3.17 -9.16
N VAL A 141 8.36 2.27 -10.03
CA VAL A 141 7.55 1.22 -10.63
C VAL A 141 8.34 -0.08 -10.56
N ALA A 142 7.75 -1.11 -9.96
CA ALA A 142 8.31 -2.44 -9.95
C ALA A 142 7.91 -3.19 -11.22
N ARG A 143 8.81 -4.03 -11.73
CA ARG A 143 8.44 -4.99 -12.77
C ARG A 143 7.83 -6.21 -12.09
N THR A 144 6.61 -6.55 -12.44
CA THR A 144 5.87 -7.67 -11.86
C THR A 144 5.87 -8.85 -12.81
N SER A 145 6.02 -10.07 -12.28
CA SER A 145 5.91 -11.29 -13.08
C SER A 145 4.46 -11.75 -13.08
N VAL A 146 3.71 -11.37 -14.11
CA VAL A 146 2.37 -11.92 -14.38
C VAL A 146 1.36 -11.63 -13.26
N ASN A 147 0.75 -10.44 -13.31
CA ASN A 147 -0.66 -10.21 -12.94
C ASN A 147 -1.16 -10.62 -11.53
N THR A 148 -0.28 -10.87 -10.56
CA THR A 148 -0.71 -11.21 -9.20
C THR A 148 -0.72 -9.96 -8.35
N ARG A 149 -1.94 -9.47 -8.06
CA ARG A 149 -2.23 -8.49 -7.00
C ARG A 149 -1.48 -8.82 -5.71
N GLU A 150 -1.35 -10.10 -5.41
CA GLU A 150 -0.59 -10.65 -4.28
C GLU A 150 0.87 -10.20 -4.31
N GLU A 151 1.57 -10.24 -5.46
CA GLU A 151 2.95 -9.75 -5.57
C GLU A 151 3.06 -8.25 -5.28
N VAL A 152 2.07 -7.46 -5.72
CA VAL A 152 2.05 -6.02 -5.43
C VAL A 152 1.80 -5.78 -3.94
N VAL A 153 0.86 -6.49 -3.33
CA VAL A 153 0.59 -6.38 -1.88
C VAL A 153 1.80 -6.83 -1.06
N GLU A 154 2.41 -7.97 -1.40
CA GLU A 154 3.62 -8.48 -0.75
C GLU A 154 4.80 -7.53 -0.89
N LEU A 155 5.00 -6.97 -2.09
CA LEU A 155 6.05 -5.96 -2.31
C LEU A 155 5.82 -4.76 -1.39
N LEU A 156 4.58 -4.29 -1.26
CA LEU A 156 4.25 -3.12 -0.46
C LEU A 156 4.34 -3.37 1.04
N GLU A 157 3.86 -4.53 1.50
CA GLU A 157 4.06 -4.99 2.87
C GLU A 157 5.54 -5.20 3.19
N GLY A 158 6.36 -5.58 2.20
CA GLY A 158 7.81 -5.65 2.32
C GLY A 158 8.48 -4.28 2.40
N LEU A 159 7.97 -3.28 1.68
CA LEU A 159 8.50 -1.91 1.70
C LEU A 159 8.14 -1.12 2.97
N ARG A 160 6.99 -1.41 3.59
CA ARG A 160 6.52 -0.75 4.81
C ARG A 160 7.50 -0.86 6.00
N PRO A 161 8.04 -2.03 6.38
CA PRO A 161 9.03 -2.12 7.45
C PRO A 161 10.37 -1.49 7.06
N LEU A 162 10.75 -1.50 5.78
CA LEU A 162 11.94 -0.82 5.28
C LEU A 162 11.85 0.71 5.47
N SER A 163 10.63 1.25 5.49
CA SER A 163 10.39 2.67 5.79
C SER A 163 10.66 3.05 7.25
N LEU A 164 10.68 2.06 8.16
CA LEU A 164 10.89 2.24 9.59
C LEU A 164 12.33 1.93 10.03
N ILE A 165 13.01 1.03 9.32
CA ILE A 165 14.34 0.51 9.72
C ILE A 165 15.48 1.30 9.05
N ASN A 166 15.23 1.91 7.89
CA ASN A 166 16.26 2.65 7.17
C ASN A 166 16.60 3.98 7.87
N SER A 167 17.85 4.42 7.68
CA SER A 167 18.31 5.75 8.12
C SER A 167 17.53 6.90 7.49
N ILE A 168 16.87 6.66 6.35
CA ILE A 168 16.00 7.61 5.66
C ILE A 168 14.56 7.28 6.06
N LYS A 169 13.89 8.24 6.71
CA LYS A 169 12.46 8.11 7.01
C LYS A 169 11.64 8.49 5.78
N PHE A 170 10.85 7.56 5.29
CA PHE A 170 9.96 7.78 4.14
C PHE A 170 8.62 7.07 4.35
N ILE A 171 7.62 7.50 3.59
CA ILE A 171 6.36 6.79 3.42
C ILE A 171 6.20 6.32 1.98
N VAL A 172 5.56 5.18 1.81
CA VAL A 172 5.23 4.59 0.50
C VAL A 172 3.73 4.76 0.28
N PHE A 173 3.34 5.37 -0.82
CA PHE A 173 1.94 5.70 -1.07
C PHE A 173 1.54 5.56 -2.54
N ASN A 174 0.37 4.98 -2.76
CA ASN A 174 -0.39 5.01 -4.00
C ASN A 174 -1.87 5.18 -3.62
N PRO A 175 -2.66 6.00 -4.33
CA PRO A 175 -4.07 6.22 -4.02
C PRO A 175 -4.92 4.94 -3.92
N THR A 176 -4.55 3.90 -4.67
CA THR A 176 -5.23 2.60 -4.67
C THR A 176 -5.11 1.89 -3.32
N PHE A 177 -4.07 2.18 -2.52
CA PHE A 177 -3.83 1.49 -1.23
C PHE A 177 -4.95 1.72 -0.22
N VAL A 178 -5.56 2.90 -0.23
CA VAL A 178 -6.70 3.20 0.66
C VAL A 178 -7.85 2.21 0.44
N PHE A 179 -8.04 1.77 -0.81
CA PHE A 179 -9.04 0.76 -1.16
C PHE A 179 -8.55 -0.66 -0.86
N MET A 180 -7.25 -0.94 -1.05
CA MET A 180 -6.69 -2.27 -0.76
C MET A 180 -6.64 -2.59 0.73
N ASP A 181 -6.26 -1.63 1.59
CA ASP A 181 -6.16 -1.83 3.05
C ASP A 181 -7.53 -2.13 3.69
N ARG A 182 -8.59 -1.42 3.28
CA ARG A 182 -9.97 -1.73 3.71
C ARG A 182 -10.45 -3.09 3.23
N TYR A 183 -9.88 -3.59 2.14
CA TYR A 183 -10.33 -4.84 1.53
C TYR A 183 -9.59 -6.06 2.07
N SER A 184 -8.31 -5.91 2.43
CA SER A 184 -7.55 -6.90 3.22
C SER A 184 -8.25 -7.24 4.55
N SER A 185 -8.96 -6.27 5.14
CA SER A 185 -9.77 -6.48 6.35
C SER A 185 -11.21 -6.94 6.08
N SER A 186 -11.62 -7.09 4.82
CA SER A 186 -13.01 -7.39 4.43
C SER A 186 -13.45 -8.82 4.77
N ILE A 187 -12.52 -9.76 4.97
CA ILE A 187 -12.85 -11.12 5.40
C ILE A 187 -12.81 -11.26 6.91
N ILE A 188 -11.79 -10.66 7.54
CA ILE A 188 -11.58 -10.77 8.98
C ILE A 188 -12.69 -10.06 9.74
N SER A 189 -13.14 -8.88 9.29
CA SER A 189 -14.14 -8.11 10.00
C SER A 189 -15.53 -8.80 10.09
N PRO A 190 -16.10 -9.37 9.02
CA PRO A 190 -17.33 -10.16 9.10
C PRO A 190 -17.21 -11.40 9.98
N ILE A 191 -16.11 -12.15 9.90
CA ILE A 191 -15.90 -13.34 10.73
C ILE A 191 -15.83 -12.98 12.21
N LEU A 192 -15.08 -11.93 12.56
CA LEU A 192 -14.98 -11.45 13.94
C LEU A 192 -16.33 -10.94 14.46
N THR A 193 -17.06 -10.16 13.66
CA THR A 193 -18.37 -9.62 14.07
C THR A 193 -19.41 -10.72 14.24
N SER A 194 -19.43 -11.74 13.37
CA SER A 194 -20.24 -12.96 13.55
C SER A 194 -19.86 -13.69 14.85
N GLY A 195 -18.57 -13.88 15.11
CA GLY A 195 -18.10 -14.49 16.36
C GLY A 195 -18.52 -13.72 17.62
N PHE A 196 -18.42 -12.39 17.61
CA PHE A 196 -18.89 -11.53 18.70
C PHE A 196 -20.41 -11.61 18.88
N SER A 197 -21.18 -11.67 17.79
CA SER A 197 -22.63 -11.88 17.84
C SER A 197 -23.00 -13.19 18.55
N ILE A 198 -22.34 -14.31 18.20
CA ILE A 198 -22.58 -15.60 18.86
C ILE A 198 -22.28 -15.50 20.36
N LEU A 199 -21.17 -14.85 20.74
CA LEU A 199 -20.79 -14.68 22.14
C LEU A 199 -21.83 -13.88 22.93
N ILE A 200 -22.33 -12.78 22.37
CA ILE A 200 -23.35 -11.94 23.00
C ILE A 200 -24.66 -12.72 23.16
N VAL A 201 -25.09 -13.45 22.12
CA VAL A 201 -26.30 -14.28 22.18
C VAL A 201 -26.16 -15.35 23.27
N LEU A 202 -25.01 -16.01 23.36
CA LEU A 202 -24.74 -17.03 24.38
C LEU A 202 -24.84 -16.44 25.80
N ILE A 203 -24.25 -15.26 26.03
CA ILE A 203 -24.33 -14.58 27.33
C ILE A 203 -25.78 -14.27 27.67
N LEU A 204 -26.53 -13.69 26.74
CA LEU A 204 -27.94 -13.31 26.97
C LEU A 204 -28.83 -14.53 27.23
N THR A 205 -28.63 -15.63 26.50
CA THR A 205 -29.49 -16.82 26.62
C THR A 205 -29.25 -17.58 27.92
N VAL A 206 -28.03 -17.56 28.47
CA VAL A 206 -27.73 -18.10 29.81
C VAL A 206 -28.51 -17.36 30.89
N PHE A 207 -28.68 -16.04 30.78
CA PHE A 207 -29.45 -15.27 31.77
C PHE A 207 -30.96 -15.38 31.59
N LEU A 208 -31.43 -15.51 30.34
CA LEU A 208 -32.86 -15.45 30.02
C LEU A 208 -33.56 -16.83 30.06
N VAL A 209 -32.85 -17.90 29.69
CA VAL A 209 -33.40 -19.26 29.64
C VAL A 209 -32.96 -20.04 30.88
N ILE A 210 -33.88 -20.16 31.84
CA ILE A 210 -33.63 -20.83 33.13
C ILE A 210 -33.38 -22.34 32.96
N HIS A 211 -33.84 -22.96 31.85
CA HIS A 211 -33.69 -24.39 31.62
C HIS A 211 -32.41 -24.75 30.83
N PRO A 212 -31.47 -25.53 31.41
CA PRO A 212 -30.15 -25.77 30.82
C PRO A 212 -30.18 -26.52 29.49
N LEU A 213 -31.08 -27.51 29.30
CA LEU A 213 -31.22 -28.17 27.99
C LEU A 213 -31.76 -27.23 26.91
N GLY A 214 -32.64 -26.29 27.28
CA GLY A 214 -33.21 -25.35 26.31
C GLY A 214 -32.13 -24.40 25.79
N ASN A 215 -31.28 -23.91 26.69
CA ASN A 215 -30.13 -23.10 26.34
C ASN A 215 -29.12 -23.87 25.46
N PHE A 216 -28.86 -25.15 25.74
CA PHE A 216 -27.99 -25.98 24.91
C PHE A 216 -28.47 -26.10 23.45
N TRP A 217 -29.76 -26.41 23.25
CA TRP A 217 -30.33 -26.51 21.90
C TRP A 217 -30.32 -25.18 21.17
N LEU A 218 -30.53 -24.07 21.89
CA LEU A 218 -30.53 -22.72 21.32
C LEU A 218 -29.12 -22.29 20.87
N ILE A 219 -28.09 -22.58 21.67
CA ILE A 219 -26.69 -22.32 21.28
C ILE A 219 -26.33 -23.14 20.03
N LEU A 220 -26.76 -24.41 19.98
CA LEU A 220 -26.49 -25.29 18.84
C LEU A 220 -27.18 -24.79 17.56
N THR A 221 -28.41 -24.30 17.64
CA THR A 221 -29.11 -23.75 16.46
C THR A 221 -28.51 -22.43 15.98
N VAL A 222 -28.18 -21.50 16.89
CA VAL A 222 -27.55 -20.22 16.52
C VAL A 222 -26.18 -20.44 15.88
N THR A 223 -25.35 -21.30 16.48
CA THR A 223 -24.03 -21.65 15.94
C THR A 223 -24.18 -22.32 14.57
N SER A 224 -25.19 -23.17 14.38
CA SER A 224 -25.45 -23.81 13.09
C SER A 224 -25.84 -22.82 12.00
N VAL A 225 -26.66 -21.82 12.31
CA VAL A 225 -27.09 -20.80 11.35
C VAL A 225 -25.89 -19.96 10.91
N GLU A 226 -25.08 -19.48 11.86
CA GLU A 226 -23.88 -18.69 11.57
C GLU A 226 -22.84 -19.49 10.76
N LEU A 227 -22.61 -20.75 11.13
CA LEU A 227 -21.71 -21.63 10.39
C LEU A 227 -22.19 -21.85 8.94
N GLY A 228 -23.50 -21.88 8.71
CA GLY A 228 -24.06 -21.92 7.36
C GLY A 228 -23.94 -20.62 6.60
N VAL A 229 -24.14 -19.47 7.25
CA VAL A 229 -23.98 -18.16 6.60
C VAL A 229 -22.53 -17.97 6.17
N LEU A 230 -21.57 -18.21 7.07
CA LEU A 230 -20.15 -18.07 6.77
C LEU A 230 -19.68 -19.11 5.74
N GLY A 231 -20.14 -20.35 5.86
CA GLY A 231 -19.68 -21.45 5.03
C GLY A 231 -20.29 -21.53 3.64
N LEU A 232 -21.41 -20.86 3.39
CA LEU A 232 -22.08 -20.86 2.07
C LEU A 232 -22.00 -19.50 1.36
N MET A 233 -21.35 -18.52 1.98
CA MET A 233 -20.93 -17.26 1.35
C MET A 233 -19.79 -17.49 0.35
#